data_AF-A0A9X7N5K9-F1
#
_entry.id   AF-A0A9X7N5K9-F1
#
_cell.length_a   1.000
_cell.length_b   1.000
_cell.length_c   1.000
_cell.angle_alpha   90.00
_cell.angle_beta   90.00
_cell.angle_gamma   90.00
#
_symmetry.space_group_name_H-M   'P 1'
#
loop_
_entity.id
_entity.type
_entity.pdbx_description
1 polymer ?
#
loop_
_entity_poly.entity_id
_entity_poly.type
_entity_poly.pdbx_seq_one_letter_code
_entity_poly.pdbx_strand_id
1 'polypeptide(L)' 'MNFVICSPRRAGKRMLPLFLYAASCGWTISRTNGGHLRFTKPGRPIIHTSSTPSDWRAVRNAVAMLARADRKEVVIV' A
#
# COMPACT_ATOMS: atom_id res chain seq x y z
N MET A 1 -13.65 -11.74 -0.22
CA MET A 1 -12.40 -11.42 0.51
C MET A 1 -11.24 -11.55 -0.48
N ASN A 2 -11.04 -10.56 -1.36
CA ASN A 2 -10.10 -10.68 -2.48
C ASN A 2 -8.74 -10.10 -2.09
N PHE A 3 -7.93 -10.88 -1.39
CA PHE A 3 -6.51 -10.56 -1.21
C PHE A 3 -5.78 -10.97 -2.49
N VAL A 4 -5.44 -10.01 -3.35
CA VAL A 4 -4.46 -10.27 -4.41
C VAL A 4 -3.10 -10.38 -3.74
N ILE A 5 -2.68 -11.63 -3.51
CA ILE A 5 -1.45 -11.99 -2.83
C ILE A 5 -0.26 -11.54 -3.69
N CYS A 6 0.24 -10.33 -3.43
CA CYS A 6 1.62 -10.02 -3.77
C CYS A 6 2.48 -10.94 -2.91
N SER A 7 3.04 -12.00 -3.52
CA SER A 7 3.98 -12.90 -2.87
C SER A 7 4.94 -12.12 -1.95
N PRO A 8 4.88 -12.31 -0.62
CA PRO A 8 5.73 -11.58 0.31
C PRO A 8 7.22 -11.96 0.15
N ARG A 9 7.54 -12.98 -0.66
CA ARG A 9 8.91 -13.52 -0.78
C ARG A 9 9.95 -12.51 -1.29
N ARG A 10 9.58 -11.45 -2.01
CA ARG A 10 10.51 -10.39 -2.45
C ARG A 10 10.40 -9.08 -1.67
N ALA A 11 9.29 -8.86 -0.98
CA ALA A 11 9.10 -7.70 -0.13
C ALA A 11 9.61 -8.09 1.26
N GLY A 12 10.91 -7.99 1.48
CA GLY A 12 11.57 -8.43 2.71
C GLY A 12 10.94 -7.85 3.99
N LYS A 13 11.36 -8.33 5.17
CA LYS A 13 10.81 -7.97 6.51
C LYS A 13 10.52 -6.47 6.71
N ARG A 14 11.27 -5.59 6.03
CA ARG A 14 11.09 -4.14 6.03
C ARG A 14 9.72 -3.67 5.53
N MET A 15 9.08 -4.38 4.60
CA MET A 15 7.77 -4.03 4.03
C MET A 15 6.59 -4.51 4.86
N LEU A 16 6.84 -5.39 5.84
CA LEU A 16 5.79 -5.99 6.66
C LEU A 16 4.89 -4.96 7.35
N PRO A 17 5.40 -3.85 7.94
CA PRO A 17 4.53 -2.84 8.55
C PRO A 17 3.53 -2.23 7.56
N LEU A 18 3.94 -2.01 6.31
CA LEU A 18 3.07 -1.46 5.27
C LEU A 18 1.97 -2.43 4.90
N PHE A 19 2.30 -3.72 4.74
CA PHE A 19 1.32 -4.75 4.40
C PHE A 19 0.35 -5.02 5.55
N LEU A 20 0.83 -5.04 6.79
CA LEU A 20 -0.01 -5.19 7.97
C LEU A 20 -1.00 -4.03 8.09
N TYR A 21 -0.54 -2.79 7.95
CA TYR A 21 -1.42 -1.62 7.95
C TYR A 21 -2.48 -1.70 6.84
N ALA A 22 -2.04 -2.01 5.61
CA ALA A 22 -2.95 -2.12 4.49
C ALA A 22 -4.02 -3.19 4.72
N ALA A 23 -3.63 -4.38 5.20
CA ALA A 23 -4.56 -5.46 5.51
C ALA A 23 -5.53 -5.09 6.65
N SER A 24 -5.05 -4.47 7.73
CA SER A 24 -5.89 -4.08 8.86
C SER A 24 -6.89 -2.97 8.52
N CYS A 25 -6.51 -2.07 7.61
CA CYS A 25 -7.33 -0.92 7.23
C CYS A 25 -8.15 -1.16 5.95
N GLY A 26 -8.19 -2.39 5.42
CA GLY A 26 -9.01 -2.76 4.27
C GLY A 26 -8.51 -2.23 2.92
N TRP A 27 -7.21 -1.97 2.80
CA TRP A 27 -6.57 -1.63 1.53
C TRP A 27 -6.29 -2.89 0.71
N THR A 28 -6.59 -2.82 -0.59
CA THR A 28 -6.20 -3.83 -1.56
C THR A 28 -4.82 -3.51 -2.11
N ILE A 29 -3.97 -4.52 -2.26
CA ILE A 29 -2.60 -4.38 -2.77
C ILE A 29 -2.50 -5.12 -4.11
N SER A 30 -1.96 -4.46 -5.13
CA SER A 30 -1.63 -5.07 -6.42
C SER A 30 -0.27 -4.58 -6.93
N ARG A 31 0.28 -5.24 -7.97
CA ARG A 31 1.48 -4.76 -8.66
C ARG A 31 1.09 -4.05 -9.95
N THR A 32 1.78 -2.96 -10.25
CA THR A 32 1.74 -2.37 -11.59
C THR A 32 2.64 -3.15 -12.54
N ASN A 33 2.46 -2.98 -13.85
CA ASN A 33 3.33 -3.58 -14.88
C ASN A 33 4.80 -3.16 -14.69
N GLY A 34 5.06 -1.95 -14.18
CA GLY A 34 6.40 -1.45 -13.84
C GLY A 34 6.96 -2.01 -12.52
N GLY A 35 6.27 -2.95 -11.86
CA GLY A 35 6.76 -3.63 -10.66
C GLY A 35 6.57 -2.87 -9.36
N HIS A 36 5.97 -1.67 -9.37
CA HIS A 36 5.57 -0.93 -8.18
C HIS A 36 4.36 -1.59 -7.50
N LEU A 37 4.17 -1.30 -6.22
CA LEU A 37 2.95 -1.63 -5.49
C LEU A 37 1.92 -0.53 -5.71
N ARG A 38 0.67 -0.96 -5.87
CA ARG A 38 -0.52 -0.13 -5.98
C ARG A 38 -1.46 -0.50 -4.85
N PHE A 39 -1.91 0.51 -4.12
CA PHE A 39 -2.85 0.39 -3.01
C PHE A 39 -4.16 1.06 -3.39
N THR A 40 -5.27 0.33 -3.26
CA THR A 40 -6.61 0.84 -3.57
C THR A 40 -7.57 0.56 -2.42
N LYS A 41 -8.48 1.50 -2.18
CA LYS A 41 -9.57 1.38 -1.21
C LYS A 41 -10.76 2.20 -1.71
N PRO A 42 -12.01 1.67 -1.63
CA PRO A 42 -13.18 2.41 -2.10
C PRO A 42 -13.30 3.78 -1.42
N GLY A 43 -13.62 4.82 -2.19
CA GLY A 43 -13.76 6.20 -1.70
C GLY A 43 -12.45 6.87 -1.27
N ARG A 44 -11.28 6.32 -1.65
CA ARG A 44 -9.95 6.79 -1.27
C ARG A 44 -9.02 6.88 -2.49
N PRO A 45 -8.03 7.79 -2.47
CA PRO A 45 -7.12 7.93 -3.60
C PRO A 45 -6.22 6.70 -3.72
N ILE A 46 -5.84 6.37 -4.95
CA ILE A 46 -4.88 5.30 -5.25
C ILE A 46 -3.49 5.76 -4.80
N ILE A 47 -2.77 4.89 -4.11
CA ILE A 47 -1.41 5.16 -3.64
C ILE A 47 -0.43 4.18 -4.30
N HIS A 48 0.68 4.70 -4.82
CA HIS A 48 1.74 3.90 -5.43
C HIS A 48 3.04 3.99 -4.60
N THR A 49 3.78 2.89 -4.52
CA THR A 49 5.10 2.86 -3.87
C THR A 49 5.99 1.77 -4.49
N SER A 50 7.31 1.87 -4.31
CA SER A 50 8.23 0.84 -4.79
C SER A 50 8.02 -0.49 -4.06
N SER A 51 8.14 -1.61 -4.78
CA SER A 51 8.09 -2.96 -4.17
C SER A 51 9.41 -3.40 -3.53
N THR A 52 10.50 -2.72 -3.87
CA THR A 52 11.86 -2.97 -3.36
C THR A 52 12.52 -1.67 -2.92
N PRO A 53 12.02 -1.01 -1.86
CA PRO A 53 12.63 0.23 -1.39
C PRO A 53 14.04 -0.05 -0.83
N SER A 54 15.02 0.68 -1.35
CA SER A 54 16.40 0.70 -0.82
C SER A 54 16.50 1.58 0.45
N ASP A 55 15.72 2.65 0.51
CA ASP A 55 15.65 3.60 1.65
C ASP A 55 14.59 3.15 2.68
N TRP A 56 14.95 3.14 3.96
CA TRP A 56 14.07 2.75 5.07
C TRP A 56 12.88 3.71 5.27
N ARG A 57 13.02 4.98 4.90
CA ARG A 57 11.97 6.00 4.98
C ARG A 57 10.85 5.72 3.99
N ALA A 58 11.13 5.08 2.85
CA ALA A 58 10.12 4.82 1.83
C ALA A 58 8.95 3.99 2.38
N VAL A 59 9.21 2.99 3.23
CA VAL A 59 8.16 2.21 3.89
C VAL A 59 7.36 3.07 4.85
N ARG A 60 8.02 3.86 5.71
CA ARG A 60 7.34 4.72 6.68
C ARG A 60 6.50 5.80 5.99
N ASN A 61 7.02 6.38 4.92
CA ASN A 61 6.30 7.35 4.11
C ASN A 61 5.07 6.72 3.46
N ALA A 62 5.17 5.50 2.93
CA ALA A 62 4.04 4.78 2.36
C ALA A 62 2.97 4.50 3.43
N VAL A 63 3.35 4.06 4.64
CA VAL A 63 2.40 3.88 5.75
C VAL A 63 1.71 5.20 6.09
N ALA A 64 2.48 6.30 6.19
CA ALA A 64 1.92 7.62 6.47
C ALA A 64 0.98 8.11 5.36
N MET A 65 1.25 7.78 4.10
CA MET A 65 0.35 8.08 2.98
C MET A 65 -0.99 7.34 3.11
N LEU A 66 -0.96 6.02 3.41
CA LEU A 66 -2.18 5.25 3.63
C LEU A 66 -2.98 5.82 4.82
N ALA A 67 -2.31 6.12 5.94
CA ALA A 67 -2.95 6.68 7.12
C ALA A 67 -3.58 8.06 6.89
N ARG A 68 -2.94 8.92 6.08
CA ARG A 68 -3.53 10.21 5.69
C ARG A 68 -4.73 10.01 4.77
N ALA A 69 -4.64 9.08 3.81
CA ALA A 69 -5.75 8.77 2.91
C ALA A 69 -6.94 8.19 3.68
N ASP A 70 -6.73 7.37 4.71
CA ASP A 70 -7.81 6.86 5.57
C ASP A 70 -8.55 7.98 6.33
N ARG A 71 -7.90 9.11 6.60
CA ARG A 71 -8.56 10.30 7.18
C ARG A 71 -9.29 11.14 6.15
N LYS A 72 -8.91 11.05 4.87
CA LYS A 72 -9.48 11.85 3.78
C LYS A 72 -10.54 11.07 3.04
N GLU A 73 -11.81 11.35 3.29
CA GLU A 73 -12.89 10.84 2.44
C GLU A 73 -12.84 11.57 1.09
N VAL A 74 -12.71 10.80 0.00
CA VAL A 74 -12.80 11.37 -1.34
C VAL A 74 -14.24 11.25 -1.77
N VAL A 75 -14.98 12.36 -1.63
CA VAL A 75 -16.29 12.52 -2.27
C VAL A 75 -16.03 12.69 -3.77
N ILE A 76 -16.50 11.73 -4.56
CA ILE A 76 -16.54 11.87 -6.01
C ILE A 76 -17.81 12.70 -6.30
N VAL A 77 -17.61 13.96 -6.69
CA VAL A 77 -18.70 14.86 -7.15
C VAL A 77 -19.03 14.54 -8.60
#